data_AF-A0A0B6ZV95-F1
#
_entry.id   AF-A0A0B6ZV95-F1
#
_cell.length_a   1.000
_cell.length_b   1.000
_cell.length_c   1.000
_cell.angle_alpha   90.00
_cell.angle_beta   90.00
_cell.angle_gamma   90.00
#
_symmetry.space_group_name_H-M   'P 1'
#
loop_
_entity.id
_entity.type
_entity.pdbx_description
1 polymer ?
#
loop_
_entity_poly.entity_id
_entity_poly.type
_entity_poly.pdbx_seq_one_letter_code
_entity_poly.pdbx_strand_id
1 'polypeptide(L)'
;MFNRLRKKKEDKGFLCPSCMQNFASAEEVQEHYDEYHKDQDGHVTEDQGEGFLCPVCKKSLASPEVLQSHYDAEHNEDAPVTEPTHAWNGEITGGEIKELRKKLELLQSQLRGSEESRTLLSSEVS
;
A
#
# COMPACT_ATOMS: atom_id res chain seq x y z
N MET A 1 36.63 -38.27 21.79
CA MET A 1 35.40 -37.45 21.95
C MET A 1 34.71 -37.38 20.59
N PHE A 2 33.56 -38.05 20.44
CA PHE A 2 32.78 -37.97 19.20
C PHE A 2 31.95 -36.69 19.22
N ASN A 3 32.35 -35.72 18.41
CA ASN A 3 31.52 -34.55 18.11
C ASN A 3 30.25 -35.03 17.41
N ARG A 4 29.17 -35.17 18.19
CA ARG A 4 27.83 -35.43 17.69
C ARG A 4 27.38 -34.14 17.00
N LEU A 5 27.70 -34.02 15.71
CA LEU A 5 27.14 -33.03 14.80
C LEU A 5 25.63 -33.01 15.01
N ARG A 6 25.15 -31.94 15.64
CA ARG A 6 23.75 -31.65 15.88
C ARG A 6 23.17 -31.39 14.49
N LYS A 7 22.70 -32.46 13.86
CA LYS A 7 22.03 -32.44 12.57
C LYS A 7 20.76 -31.61 12.78
N LYS A 8 20.85 -30.30 12.49
CA LYS A 8 19.67 -29.45 12.34
C LYS A 8 18.92 -30.08 11.17
N LYS A 9 17.90 -30.87 11.47
CA LYS A 9 16.89 -31.16 10.48
C LYS A 9 16.32 -29.79 10.14
N GLU A 10 16.59 -29.34 8.92
CA GLU A 10 15.78 -28.31 8.28
C GLU A 10 14.43 -28.96 7.99
N ASP A 11 13.71 -29.33 9.06
CA ASP A 11 12.28 -29.49 8.98
C ASP A 11 11.80 -28.09 8.64
N LYS A 12 11.28 -27.94 7.42
CA LYS A 12 10.47 -26.80 7.02
C LYS A 12 9.23 -26.87 7.90
N GLY A 13 9.38 -26.50 9.16
CA GLY A 13 8.31 -26.47 10.13
C GLY A 13 7.26 -25.54 9.59
N PHE A 14 6.01 -25.98 9.64
CA PHE A 14 4.90 -25.11 9.31
C PHE A 14 4.75 -24.20 10.53
N LEU A 15 4.92 -22.90 10.29
CA LEU A 15 4.85 -21.88 11.33
C LEU A 15 3.48 -21.22 11.27
N CYS A 16 2.85 -21.03 12.43
CA CYS A 16 1.68 -20.19 12.52
C CYS A 16 2.05 -18.73 12.28
N PRO A 17 1.41 -18.00 11.36
CA PRO A 17 1.74 -16.59 11.08
C PRO A 17 1.39 -15.64 12.23
N SER A 18 0.49 -16.03 13.13
CA SER A 18 0.03 -15.17 14.24
C SER A 18 0.92 -15.29 15.48
N CYS A 19 1.43 -16.48 15.79
CA CYS A 19 2.19 -16.74 17.02
C CYS A 19 3.58 -17.36 16.79
N MET A 20 3.95 -17.64 15.54
CA MET A 20 5.22 -18.26 15.12
C MET A 20 5.53 -19.60 15.80
N GLN A 21 4.51 -20.27 16.33
CA GLN A 21 4.65 -21.62 16.87
C GLN A 21 4.92 -22.62 15.74
N ASN A 22 5.77 -23.60 16.02
CA ASN A 22 6.17 -24.63 15.05
C ASN A 22 5.30 -25.87 15.16
N PHE A 23 4.92 -26.41 14.01
CA PHE A 23 4.10 -27.59 13.87
C PHE A 23 4.73 -28.56 12.88
N ALA A 24 4.36 -29.84 12.99
CA ALA A 24 4.93 -30.90 12.16
C ALA A 24 4.30 -30.97 10.77
N SER A 25 3.10 -30.38 10.59
CA SER A 25 2.38 -30.35 9.32
C SER A 25 1.59 -29.06 9.11
N ALA A 26 1.20 -28.78 7.86
CA ALA A 26 0.34 -27.65 7.52
C ALA A 26 -1.07 -27.79 8.11
N GLU A 27 -1.58 -29.03 8.21
CA GLU A 27 -2.90 -29.34 8.77
C GLU A 27 -2.97 -28.97 10.25
N GLU A 28 -1.92 -29.30 11.02
CA GLU A 28 -1.79 -28.89 12.42
C GLU A 28 -1.71 -27.37 12.59
N VAL A 29 -1.03 -26.64 11.68
CA VAL A 29 -1.03 -25.17 11.70
C VAL A 29 -2.42 -24.63 11.42
N GLN A 30 -3.13 -25.21 10.47
CA GLN A 30 -4.46 -24.77 10.08
C GLN A 30 -5.45 -24.96 11.22
N GLU A 31 -5.47 -26.14 11.86
CA GLU A 31 -6.31 -26.41 13.03
C GLU A 31 -5.97 -25.45 14.19
N HIS A 32 -4.68 -25.26 14.48
CA HIS A 32 -4.25 -24.30 15.50
C HIS A 32 -4.69 -22.87 15.17
N TYR A 33 -4.52 -22.43 13.93
CA TYR A 33 -4.95 -21.11 13.50
C TYR A 33 -6.47 -20.97 13.62
N ASP A 34 -7.22 -22.01 13.23
CA ASP A 34 -8.67 -22.04 13.29
C ASP A 34 -9.22 -22.07 14.73
N GLU A 35 -8.51 -22.67 15.68
CA GLU A 35 -8.93 -22.74 17.09
C GLU A 35 -8.50 -21.54 17.92
N TYR A 36 -7.29 -21.02 17.69
CA TYR A 36 -6.66 -20.01 18.56
C TYR A 36 -6.56 -18.62 17.96
N HIS A 37 -6.72 -18.49 16.64
CA HIS A 37 -6.53 -17.22 15.90
C HIS A 37 -7.70 -16.86 14.98
N LYS A 38 -8.73 -17.71 14.88
CA LYS A 38 -9.93 -17.48 14.08
C LYS A 38 -10.95 -16.54 14.71
N ASP A 39 -10.74 -16.17 15.96
CA ASP A 39 -11.53 -15.15 16.61
C ASP A 39 -11.16 -13.77 16.05
N GLN A 40 -11.93 -13.35 15.03
CA GLN A 40 -12.21 -11.96 14.57
C GLN A 40 -11.92 -11.62 13.10
N ASP A 41 -11.73 -12.58 12.21
CA ASP A 41 -11.71 -12.30 10.75
C ASP A 41 -12.68 -13.21 9.97
N GLY A 42 -13.93 -13.22 10.42
CA GLY A 42 -15.08 -13.65 9.62
C GLY A 42 -15.40 -12.67 8.48
N HIS A 43 -14.39 -12.16 7.77
CA HIS A 43 -14.58 -11.34 6.57
C HIS A 43 -13.40 -11.43 5.60
N VAL A 44 -12.86 -12.62 5.36
CA VAL A 44 -12.40 -12.95 4.00
C VAL A 44 -13.64 -13.26 3.17
N THR A 45 -14.51 -12.28 3.01
CA THR A 45 -15.33 -12.27 1.81
C THR A 45 -14.36 -11.94 0.70
N GLU A 46 -14.25 -12.85 -0.26
CA GLU A 46 -13.88 -12.56 -1.64
C GLU A 46 -14.92 -11.60 -2.27
N ASP A 47 -15.31 -10.54 -1.56
CA ASP A 47 -16.08 -9.42 -2.07
C ASP A 47 -15.07 -8.40 -2.59
N GLN A 48 -14.48 -8.75 -3.73
CA GLN A 48 -13.93 -7.76 -4.63
C GLN A 48 -15.10 -6.95 -5.19
N GLY A 49 -15.63 -6.00 -4.42
CA GLY A 49 -16.86 -5.34 -4.86
C GLY A 49 -17.23 -4.07 -4.13
N GLU A 50 -17.71 -4.18 -2.89
CA GLU A 50 -18.71 -3.20 -2.42
C GLU A 50 -18.50 -2.77 -0.95
N GLY A 51 -17.27 -2.86 -0.42
CA GLY A 51 -16.93 -2.44 0.95
C GLY A 51 -16.13 -1.13 1.03
N PHE A 52 -16.34 -0.36 2.09
CA PHE A 52 -15.52 0.82 2.42
C PHE A 52 -14.30 0.38 3.22
N LEU A 53 -13.12 0.38 2.60
CA LEU A 53 -11.88 -0.11 3.19
C LEU A 53 -11.16 0.97 4.00
N CYS A 54 -10.71 0.62 5.21
CA CYS A 54 -9.83 1.48 6.00
C CYS A 54 -8.43 1.60 5.37
N PRO A 55 -7.89 2.80 5.11
CA PRO A 55 -6.58 2.95 4.50
C PRO A 55 -5.43 2.50 5.42
N VAL A 56 -5.63 2.55 6.75
CA VAL A 56 -4.60 2.26 7.76
C VAL A 56 -4.54 0.77 8.07
N CYS A 57 -5.66 0.16 8.48
CA CYS A 57 -5.69 -1.25 8.89
C CYS A 57 -6.30 -2.20 7.85
N LYS A 58 -6.76 -1.69 6.69
CA LYS A 58 -7.37 -2.48 5.61
C LYS A 58 -8.63 -3.26 5.98
N LYS A 59 -9.26 -2.93 7.11
CA LYS A 59 -10.55 -3.50 7.51
C LYS A 59 -11.67 -3.07 6.54
N SER A 60 -12.47 -4.03 6.09
CA SER A 60 -13.68 -3.77 5.29
C SER A 60 -14.84 -3.40 6.20
N LEU A 61 -15.50 -2.29 5.87
CA LEU A 61 -16.63 -1.76 6.63
C LEU A 61 -17.84 -1.57 5.72
N ALA A 62 -19.02 -1.73 6.32
CA ALA A 62 -20.29 -1.84 5.60
C ALA A 62 -20.81 -0.51 5.00
N SER A 63 -20.30 0.63 5.46
CA SER A 63 -20.71 1.95 4.95
C SER A 63 -19.63 3.01 5.21
N PRO A 64 -19.67 4.16 4.52
CA PRO A 64 -18.69 5.23 4.71
C PRO A 64 -18.79 5.85 6.11
N GLU A 65 -19.98 5.92 6.72
CA GLU A 65 -20.16 6.44 8.08
C GLU A 65 -19.50 5.53 9.13
N VAL A 66 -19.59 4.21 8.92
CA VAL A 66 -18.92 3.22 9.78
C VAL A 66 -17.41 3.29 9.59
N LEU A 67 -16.95 3.50 8.36
CA LEU A 67 -15.53 3.74 8.07
C LEU A 67 -14.98 4.98 8.76
N GLN A 68 -15.71 6.09 8.69
CA GLN A 68 -15.29 7.33 9.33
C GLN A 68 -15.20 7.17 10.84
N SER A 69 -16.22 6.59 11.48
CA SER A 69 -16.20 6.37 12.93
C SER A 69 -15.10 5.39 13.37
N HIS A 70 -14.83 4.35 12.59
CA HIS A 70 -13.69 3.47 12.81
C HIS A 70 -12.35 4.20 12.71
N TYR A 71 -12.19 5.07 11.70
CA TYR A 71 -10.97 5.84 11.51
C TYR A 71 -10.72 6.80 12.68
N ASP A 72 -11.77 7.50 13.12
CA ASP A 72 -11.69 8.44 14.23
C ASP A 72 -11.48 7.78 15.59
N ALA A 73 -11.99 6.57 15.80
CA ALA A 73 -11.80 5.85 17.06
C ALA A 73 -10.44 5.15 17.16
N GLU A 74 -9.99 4.53 16.07
CA GLU A 74 -8.87 3.57 16.09
C GLU A 74 -7.57 4.14 15.51
N HIS A 75 -7.64 5.18 14.67
CA HIS A 75 -6.48 5.70 13.92
C HIS A 75 -6.27 7.20 14.08
N ASN A 76 -7.09 7.85 14.90
CA ASN A 76 -7.05 9.29 15.11
C ASN A 76 -6.58 9.58 16.54
N GLU A 77 -5.27 9.40 16.77
CA GLU A 77 -4.64 9.73 18.05
C GLU A 77 -4.41 11.25 18.22
N ASP A 78 -4.67 12.05 17.18
CA ASP A 78 -4.59 13.52 17.20
C ASP A 78 -5.49 14.14 16.10
N ALA A 79 -6.74 14.53 16.42
CA ALA A 79 -7.41 15.53 15.59
C ALA A 79 -8.36 16.45 16.38
N PRO A 80 -8.15 17.79 16.31
CA PRO A 80 -9.26 18.72 16.25
C PRO A 80 -9.94 18.65 14.87
N VAL A 81 -11.27 18.66 14.93
CA VAL A 81 -12.28 18.67 13.86
C VAL A 81 -11.92 19.56 12.65
N THR A 82 -12.13 19.09 11.42
CA THR A 82 -12.90 19.82 10.37
C THR A 82 -13.04 19.03 9.04
N GLU A 83 -14.30 18.88 8.65
CA GLU A 83 -14.86 18.75 7.30
C GLU A 83 -14.77 17.44 6.49
N PRO A 84 -15.89 17.05 5.82
CA PRO A 84 -15.98 15.85 5.02
C PRO A 84 -15.54 16.07 3.57
N THR A 85 -15.15 14.95 2.98
CA THR A 85 -14.95 14.65 1.56
C THR A 85 -13.55 14.89 0.98
N HIS A 86 -13.07 13.76 0.48
CA HIS A 86 -11.89 13.53 -0.31
C HIS A 86 -11.78 14.48 -1.52
N ALA A 87 -11.25 15.68 -1.31
CA ALA A 87 -10.75 16.52 -2.39
C ALA A 87 -9.22 16.45 -2.40
N TRP A 88 -8.66 15.59 -3.25
CA TRP A 88 -7.31 15.84 -3.82
C TRP A 88 -7.36 17.01 -4.82
N ASN A 89 -8.08 18.07 -4.45
CA ASN A 89 -7.99 19.36 -5.06
C ASN A 89 -7.33 20.24 -4.00
N GLY A 90 -6.04 20.04 -3.77
CA GLY A 90 -5.26 21.15 -3.23
C GLY A 90 -5.57 22.33 -4.13
N GLU A 91 -6.18 23.38 -3.58
CA GLU A 91 -6.57 24.56 -4.34
C GLU A 91 -5.28 25.12 -4.94
N ILE A 92 -4.97 24.70 -6.17
CA ILE A 92 -3.78 25.19 -6.88
C ILE A 92 -4.05 26.66 -7.03
N THR A 93 -3.31 27.46 -6.28
CA THR A 93 -3.50 28.89 -6.28
C THR A 93 -3.33 29.39 -7.71
N GLY A 94 -4.05 30.43 -8.09
CA GLY A 94 -3.89 31.02 -9.43
C GLY A 94 -2.43 31.42 -9.75
N GLY A 95 -1.58 31.57 -8.72
CA GLY A 95 -0.13 31.74 -8.84
C GLY A 95 0.59 30.46 -9.28
N GLU A 96 0.37 29.36 -8.58
CA GLU A 96 0.98 28.06 -8.91
C GLU A 96 0.59 27.57 -10.31
N ILE A 97 -0.67 27.79 -10.73
CA ILE A 97 -1.10 27.47 -12.12
C ILE A 97 -0.28 28.27 -13.14
N LYS A 98 -0.04 29.56 -12.89
CA LYS A 98 0.74 30.43 -13.79
C LYS A 98 2.20 29.99 -13.84
N GLU A 99 2.77 29.59 -12.71
CA GLU A 99 4.15 29.11 -12.64
C GLU A 99 4.34 27.79 -13.37
N LEU A 100 3.41 26.84 -13.18
CA LEU A 100 3.40 25.57 -13.89
C LEU A 100 3.29 25.78 -15.41
N ARG A 101 2.45 26.71 -15.87
CA ARG A 101 2.35 27.06 -17.31
C ARG A 101 3.66 27.60 -17.87
N LYS A 102 4.31 28.53 -17.16
CA LYS A 102 5.64 29.05 -17.57
C LYS A 102 6.69 27.94 -17.63
N LYS A 103 6.69 27.03 -16.66
CA LYS A 103 7.60 25.89 -16.62
C LYS A 103 7.39 24.96 -17.82
N LEU A 104 6.14 24.71 -18.21
CA LEU A 104 5.80 23.92 -19.40
C LEU A 104 6.30 24.58 -20.69
N GLU A 105 6.08 25.89 -20.87
CA GLU A 105 6.56 26.62 -22.05
C GLU A 105 8.09 26.60 -22.18
N LEU A 106 8.80 26.73 -21.07
CA LEU A 106 10.26 26.65 -21.05
C LEU A 106 10.75 25.25 -21.47
N LEU A 107 10.16 24.20 -20.91
CA LEU A 107 10.52 22.82 -21.24
C LEU A 107 10.23 22.49 -22.71
N GLN A 108 9.11 22.95 -23.26
CA GLN A 108 8.78 22.79 -24.68
C GLN A 108 9.80 23.48 -25.59
N SER A 109 10.25 24.67 -25.22
CA SER A 109 11.27 25.40 -25.98
C SER A 109 12.63 24.69 -25.96
N GLN A 110 13.01 24.14 -24.80
CA GLN A 110 14.22 23.34 -24.65
C GLN A 110 14.16 22.05 -25.48
N LEU A 111 13.03 21.34 -25.45
CA LEU A 111 12.83 20.13 -26.23
C LEU A 111 12.93 20.42 -27.72
N ARG A 112 12.24 21.47 -28.20
CA ARG A 112 12.30 21.89 -29.61
C ARG A 112 13.73 22.21 -30.05
N GLY A 113 14.47 22.99 -29.27
CA GLY A 113 15.86 23.32 -29.59
C GLY A 113 16.79 22.09 -29.58
N SER A 114 16.54 21.12 -28.68
CA SER A 114 17.25 19.85 -28.64
C SER A 114 16.93 18.99 -29.87
N GLU A 115 15.68 18.93 -30.29
CA GLU A 115 15.24 18.23 -31.50
C GLU A 115 15.85 18.85 -32.76
N GLU A 116 15.82 20.18 -32.89
CA GLU A 116 16.45 20.92 -33.99
C GLU A 116 17.96 20.69 -34.03
N SER A 117 18.64 20.72 -32.87
CA SER A 117 20.07 20.42 -32.80
C SER A 117 20.36 18.97 -33.20
N ARG A 118 19.52 18.03 -32.77
CA ARG A 118 19.66 16.60 -33.10
C ARG A 118 19.43 16.32 -34.58
N THR A 119 18.47 17.00 -35.22
CA THR A 119 18.21 16.83 -36.65
C THR A 119 19.34 17.42 -37.50
N LEU A 120 19.87 18.58 -37.13
CA LEU A 120 21.03 19.19 -37.78
C LEU A 120 22.26 18.27 -37.72
N LEU A 121 22.61 17.79 -36.51
CA LEU A 121 23.72 16.85 -36.33
C LEU A 121 23.51 15.54 -37.09
N SER A 122 22.27 15.04 -37.19
CA SER A 122 21.98 13.82 -37.96
C SER A 122 22.12 14.03 -39.47
N SER A 123 21.85 15.24 -39.97
CA SER A 123 22.04 15.59 -41.39
C SER A 123 23.49 15.86 -41.78
N GLU A 124 24.35 16.27 -40.84
CA GLU A 124 25.79 16.47 -41.08
C GLU A 124 26.59 15.16 -41.11
N VAL A 125 26.04 14.07 -40.55
CA VAL A 125 26.71 12.75 -40.44
C VAL A 125 26.24 11.76 -41.53
N SER A 126 25.35 12.17 -42.44
CA SER A 126 24.91 11.39 -43.63
C SER A 126 25.57 11.89 -44.91
#